data_AF-A0A959RIK8-F1
#
_entry.id   AF-A0A959RIK8-F1
#
_cell.length_a   1.000
_cell.length_b   1.000
_cell.length_c   1.000
_cell.angle_alpha   90.00
_cell.angle_beta   90.00
_cell.angle_gamma   90.00
#
_symmetry.space_group_name_H-M   'P 1'
#
loop_
_entity.id
_entity.type
_entity.pdbx_description
1 polymer ?
#
loop_
_entity_poly.entity_id
_entity_poly.type
_entity_poly.pdbx_seq_one_letter_code
_entity_poly.pdbx_strand_id
1 'polypeptide(L)'
;MKKTLLLILILLISGVSFSQVNRITDRLQQKMMSINPLEYTRILIVFSDQVDIESLDKELYRINATMEYRSKTVIDALQLKARQTQGPVISLLKEEKDNGKVKEFIDFWVTNLIYAEVTNDIILELSRKNEIQMIDLDEKITYDKPLFDEYTPMGNATESSEPGLKVIKADLLWRLGITGVGRTVMHIDTGVD
;
A
#
# COMPACT_ATOMS: atom_id res chain seq x y z
N MET A 1 8.11 -49.69 -32.25
CA MET A 1 6.92 -49.26 -31.48
C MET A 1 7.27 -48.85 -30.04
N LYS A 2 7.90 -49.70 -29.20
CA LYS A 2 8.26 -49.30 -27.82
C LYS A 2 9.27 -48.14 -27.74
N LYS A 3 10.26 -48.07 -28.62
CA LYS A 3 11.27 -46.99 -28.65
C LYS A 3 10.71 -45.65 -29.15
N THR A 4 9.77 -45.68 -30.10
CA THR A 4 9.06 -44.48 -30.58
C THR A 4 8.06 -43.94 -29.56
N LEU A 5 7.42 -44.82 -28.78
CA LEU A 5 6.54 -44.42 -27.68
C LEU A 5 7.32 -43.74 -26.53
N LEU A 6 8.55 -44.19 -26.25
CA LEU A 6 9.43 -43.59 -25.23
C LEU A 6 9.89 -42.18 -25.62
N LEU A 7 10.21 -41.95 -26.90
CA LEU A 7 10.57 -40.62 -27.42
C LEU A 7 9.43 -39.61 -27.34
N ILE A 8 8.19 -40.05 -27.57
CA ILE A 8 7.00 -39.20 -27.44
C ILE A 8 6.74 -38.85 -25.97
N LEU A 9 6.96 -39.78 -25.04
CA LEU A 9 6.80 -39.56 -23.61
C LEU A 9 7.83 -38.56 -23.04
N ILE A 10 9.08 -38.58 -23.54
CA ILE A 10 10.13 -37.63 -23.14
C ILE A 10 9.83 -36.22 -23.67
N LEU A 11 9.28 -36.09 -24.89
CA LEU A 11 8.91 -34.80 -25.48
C LEU A 11 7.75 -34.11 -24.74
N LEU A 12 6.83 -34.89 -24.16
CA LEU A 12 5.69 -34.39 -23.39
C LEU A 12 6.09 -33.82 -22.01
N ILE A 13 7.21 -34.27 -21.44
CA ILE A 13 7.70 -33.78 -20.13
C ILE A 13 8.43 -32.44 -20.27
N SER A 14 9.07 -32.18 -21.43
CA SER A 14 9.81 -30.92 -21.68
C SER A 14 8.92 -29.71 -21.97
N GLY A 15 7.60 -29.87 -22.07
CA GLY A 15 6.67 -28.81 -22.49
C GLY A 15 6.01 -28.01 -21.36
N VAL A 16 6.24 -28.36 -20.09
CA VAL A 16 5.60 -27.64 -18.98
C VAL A 16 6.44 -26.41 -18.60
N SER A 17 6.47 -25.43 -19.49
CA SER A 17 6.88 -24.08 -19.13
C SER A 17 5.80 -23.50 -18.22
N PHE A 18 5.95 -23.70 -16.90
CA PHE A 18 5.18 -22.93 -15.93
C PHE A 18 5.52 -21.46 -16.17
N SER A 19 4.55 -20.70 -16.67
CA SER A 19 4.64 -19.24 -16.64
C SER A 19 4.80 -18.85 -15.18
N GLN A 20 6.01 -18.43 -14.80
CA GLN A 20 6.24 -17.86 -13.48
C GLN A 20 5.47 -16.55 -13.47
N VAL A 21 4.42 -16.47 -12.64
CA VAL A 21 3.73 -15.22 -12.38
C VAL A 21 4.79 -14.26 -11.86
N ASN A 22 5.13 -13.23 -12.65
CA ASN A 22 6.06 -12.22 -12.20
C ASN A 22 5.35 -11.35 -11.16
N ARG A 23 5.69 -11.56 -9.89
CA ARG A 23 5.15 -10.78 -8.78
C ARG A 23 5.94 -9.51 -8.50
N ILE A 24 7.13 -9.36 -9.09
CA ILE A 24 8.00 -8.19 -8.90
C ILE A 24 7.66 -7.16 -9.97
N THR A 25 7.35 -5.93 -9.56
CA THR A 25 7.08 -4.85 -10.52
C THR A 25 8.33 -4.46 -11.30
N ASP A 26 8.15 -3.90 -12.51
CA ASP A 26 9.26 -3.47 -13.37
C ASP A 26 10.15 -2.43 -12.66
N ARG A 27 9.56 -1.50 -11.92
CA ARG A 27 10.32 -0.47 -11.17
C ARG A 27 11.16 -1.08 -10.05
N LEU A 28 10.64 -2.09 -9.35
CA LEU A 28 11.42 -2.81 -8.35
C LEU A 28 12.53 -3.63 -9.00
N GLN A 29 12.23 -4.31 -10.11
CA GLN A 29 13.23 -5.08 -10.86
C GLN A 29 14.39 -4.19 -11.35
N GLN A 30 14.08 -3.02 -11.90
CA GLN A 30 15.10 -2.03 -12.31
C GLN A 30 15.93 -1.56 -11.12
N LYS A 31 15.29 -1.27 -9.98
CA LYS A 31 16.00 -0.89 -8.75
C LYS A 31 16.96 -2.00 -8.31
N MET A 32 16.52 -3.26 -8.27
CA MET A 32 17.35 -4.41 -7.91
C MET A 32 18.58 -4.58 -8.80
N MET A 33 18.46 -4.27 -10.10
CA MET A 33 19.57 -4.33 -11.06
C MET A 33 20.57 -3.18 -10.92
N SER A 34 20.16 -2.05 -10.32
CA SER A 34 20.96 -0.84 -10.18
C SER A 34 21.81 -0.75 -8.91
N ILE A 35 21.58 -1.62 -7.93
CA ILE A 35 22.19 -1.57 -6.60
C ILE A 35 23.03 -2.82 -6.31
N ASN A 36 23.86 -2.75 -5.26
CA ASN A 36 24.55 -3.93 -4.77
C ASN A 36 23.52 -4.95 -4.22
N PRO A 37 23.59 -6.26 -4.54
CA PRO A 37 22.63 -7.24 -4.04
C PRO A 37 22.52 -7.36 -2.50
N LEU A 38 23.56 -6.94 -1.78
CA LEU A 38 23.61 -6.89 -0.31
C LEU A 38 23.03 -5.58 0.27
N GLU A 39 22.70 -4.60 -0.58
CA GLU A 39 22.06 -3.37 -0.16
C GLU A 39 20.57 -3.62 0.11
N TYR A 40 20.04 -2.97 1.14
CA TYR A 40 18.62 -3.10 1.46
C TYR A 40 17.76 -2.24 0.54
N THR A 41 16.65 -2.82 0.07
CA THR A 41 15.61 -2.14 -0.70
C THR A 41 14.32 -2.11 0.10
N ARG A 42 13.68 -0.93 0.11
CA ARG A 42 12.35 -0.73 0.69
C ARG A 42 11.30 -1.28 -0.27
N ILE A 43 10.46 -2.20 0.20
CA ILE A 43 9.44 -2.87 -0.60
C ILE A 43 8.08 -2.86 0.09
N LEU A 44 7.03 -2.90 -0.72
CA LEU A 44 5.67 -3.21 -0.32
C LEU A 44 5.31 -4.60 -0.82
N ILE A 45 4.87 -5.48 0.07
CA ILE A 45 4.47 -6.85 -0.20
C ILE A 45 2.94 -6.89 -0.10
N VAL A 46 2.26 -6.94 -1.23
CA VAL A 46 0.79 -6.95 -1.32
C VAL A 46 0.31 -8.40 -1.39
N PHE A 47 -0.62 -8.79 -0.51
CA PHE A 47 -1.15 -10.15 -0.47
C PHE A 47 -2.31 -10.33 -1.46
N SER A 48 -2.43 -11.54 -2.01
CA SER A 48 -3.48 -11.90 -2.97
C SER A 48 -4.87 -12.00 -2.34
N ASP A 49 -4.93 -12.38 -1.06
CA ASP A 49 -6.22 -12.49 -0.35
C ASP A 49 -6.55 -11.15 0.33
N GLN A 50 -7.38 -10.33 -0.31
CA GLN A 50 -7.89 -9.07 0.22
C GLN A 50 -9.35 -9.23 0.66
N VAL A 51 -9.83 -8.35 1.55
CA VAL A 51 -11.28 -8.24 1.77
C VAL A 51 -11.90 -7.66 0.50
N ASP A 52 -12.99 -8.26 0.03
CA ASP A 52 -13.84 -7.68 -1.01
C ASP A 52 -14.62 -6.49 -0.41
N ILE A 53 -13.95 -5.33 -0.40
CA ILE A 53 -14.51 -4.09 0.14
C ILE A 53 -15.73 -3.65 -0.67
N GLU A 54 -15.79 -3.90 -1.98
CA GLU A 54 -16.93 -3.48 -2.79
C GLU A 54 -18.20 -4.26 -2.41
N SER A 55 -18.10 -5.57 -2.22
CA SER A 55 -19.22 -6.39 -1.78
C SER A 55 -19.63 -6.05 -0.35
N LEU A 56 -18.66 -5.84 0.55
CA LEU A 56 -18.94 -5.43 1.93
C LEU A 56 -19.64 -4.06 1.99
N ASP A 57 -19.18 -3.12 1.17
CA ASP A 57 -19.77 -1.78 1.07
C ASP A 57 -21.23 -1.84 0.63
N LYS A 58 -21.51 -2.57 -0.46
CA LYS A 58 -22.87 -2.79 -0.98
C LYS A 58 -23.81 -3.36 0.09
N GLU A 59 -23.34 -4.31 0.88
CA GLU A 59 -24.13 -4.91 1.96
C GLU A 59 -24.42 -3.91 3.08
N LEU A 60 -23.40 -3.16 3.53
CA LEU A 60 -23.56 -2.14 4.57
C LEU A 60 -24.51 -1.02 4.15
N TYR A 61 -24.50 -0.64 2.87
CA TYR A 61 -25.49 0.28 2.31
C TYR A 61 -26.89 -0.32 2.30
N ARG A 62 -27.03 -1.57 1.85
CA ARG A 62 -28.33 -2.27 1.76
C ARG A 62 -29.05 -2.32 3.11
N ILE A 63 -28.32 -2.52 4.20
CA ILE A 63 -28.88 -2.60 5.55
C ILE A 63 -29.01 -1.23 6.25
N ASN A 64 -28.70 -0.12 5.57
CA ASN A 64 -28.62 1.22 6.16
C ASN A 64 -27.79 1.23 7.46
N ALA A 65 -26.61 0.62 7.42
CA ALA A 65 -25.73 0.50 8.58
C ALA A 65 -25.45 1.86 9.23
N THR A 66 -25.49 1.90 10.57
CA THR A 66 -25.00 3.07 11.30
C THR A 66 -23.51 3.26 11.06
N MET A 67 -23.00 4.49 11.22
CA MET A 67 -21.58 4.76 11.03
C MET A 67 -20.70 3.92 11.97
N GLU A 68 -21.14 3.69 13.20
CA GLU A 68 -20.46 2.85 14.19
C GLU A 68 -20.43 1.38 13.77
N TYR A 69 -21.57 0.83 13.33
CA TYR A 69 -21.62 -0.57 12.88
C TYR A 69 -20.75 -0.78 11.63
N ARG A 70 -20.81 0.17 10.70
CA ARG A 70 -20.01 0.18 9.48
C ARG A 70 -18.52 0.20 9.78
N SER A 71 -18.04 1.15 10.58
CA SER A 71 -16.61 1.28 10.90
C SER A 71 -16.11 0.02 11.61
N LYS A 72 -16.85 -0.48 12.60
CA LYS A 72 -16.51 -1.72 13.30
C LYS A 72 -16.42 -2.91 12.35
N THR A 73 -17.43 -3.12 11.50
CA THR A 73 -17.47 -4.26 10.58
C THR A 73 -16.31 -4.24 9.59
N VAL A 74 -16.01 -3.07 9.02
CA VAL A 74 -14.89 -2.92 8.07
C VAL A 74 -13.55 -3.16 8.76
N ILE A 75 -13.32 -2.56 9.93
CA ILE A 75 -12.06 -2.72 10.68
C ILE A 75 -11.87 -4.19 11.08
N ASP A 76 -12.90 -4.83 11.65
CA ASP A 76 -12.82 -6.21 12.09
C ASP A 76 -12.52 -7.17 10.91
N ALA A 77 -13.16 -6.95 9.75
CA ALA A 77 -12.94 -7.74 8.55
C ALA A 77 -11.50 -7.61 8.02
N LEU A 78 -10.99 -6.38 7.91
CA LEU A 78 -9.64 -6.09 7.43
C LEU A 78 -8.57 -6.67 8.37
N GLN A 79 -8.72 -6.44 9.67
CA GLN A 79 -7.80 -7.00 10.67
C GLN A 79 -7.84 -8.53 10.73
N LEU A 80 -9.02 -9.14 10.58
CA LEU A 80 -9.14 -10.59 10.52
C LEU A 80 -8.40 -11.15 9.30
N LYS A 81 -8.59 -10.51 8.13
CA LYS A 81 -7.92 -10.90 6.89
C LYS A 81 -6.40 -10.88 7.05
N ALA A 82 -5.84 -9.77 7.53
CA ALA A 82 -4.41 -9.64 7.75
C ALA A 82 -3.86 -10.72 8.72
N ARG A 83 -4.53 -10.94 9.86
CA ARG A 83 -4.14 -11.97 10.84
C ARG A 83 -4.13 -13.39 10.24
N GLN A 84 -5.06 -13.69 9.33
CA GLN A 84 -5.18 -15.02 8.72
C GLN A 84 -4.12 -15.29 7.65
N THR A 85 -3.62 -14.24 6.98
CA THR A 85 -2.80 -14.41 5.77
C THR A 85 -1.34 -14.04 5.94
N GLN A 86 -1.01 -13.10 6.84
CA GLN A 86 0.34 -12.52 6.90
C GLN A 86 1.37 -13.39 7.66
N GLY A 87 0.89 -14.34 8.47
CA GLY A 87 1.73 -15.16 9.36
C GLY A 87 2.97 -15.78 8.69
N PRO A 88 2.84 -16.51 7.58
CA PRO A 88 3.98 -17.15 6.91
C PRO A 88 5.07 -16.15 6.47
N VAL A 89 4.68 -15.01 5.91
CA VAL A 89 5.62 -13.97 5.45
C VAL A 89 6.26 -13.26 6.64
N ILE A 90 5.50 -12.95 7.69
CA ILE A 90 6.05 -12.36 8.92
C ILE A 90 7.08 -13.29 9.56
N SER A 91 6.82 -14.59 9.60
CA SER A 91 7.78 -15.57 10.13
C SER A 91 9.08 -15.58 9.33
N LEU A 92 9.00 -15.58 8.00
CA LEU A 92 10.18 -15.48 7.12
C LEU A 92 10.96 -14.19 7.37
N LEU A 93 10.28 -13.04 7.44
CA LEU A 93 10.95 -11.75 7.65
C LEU A 93 11.62 -11.66 9.03
N LYS A 94 11.08 -12.33 10.05
CA LYS A 94 11.74 -12.43 11.37
C LYS A 94 12.99 -13.28 11.33
N GLU A 95 12.93 -14.45 10.72
CA GLU A 95 14.08 -15.34 10.56
C GLU A 95 15.21 -14.65 9.78
N GLU A 96 14.88 -14.00 8.67
CA GLU A 96 15.87 -13.32 7.84
C GLU A 96 16.36 -11.99 8.43
N LYS A 97 15.64 -11.44 9.40
CA LYS A 97 16.15 -10.34 10.24
C LYS A 97 17.28 -10.81 11.14
N ASP A 98 17.14 -11.98 11.77
CA ASP A 98 18.20 -12.57 12.59
C ASP A 98 19.43 -12.95 11.75
N ASN A 99 19.23 -13.27 10.47
CA ASN A 99 20.30 -13.53 9.49
C ASN A 99 20.91 -12.26 8.87
N GLY A 100 20.46 -11.06 9.26
CA GLY A 100 21.01 -9.79 8.78
C GLY A 100 20.62 -9.43 7.33
N LYS A 101 19.50 -9.97 6.83
CA LYS A 101 18.98 -9.72 5.48
C LYS A 101 17.70 -8.90 5.45
N VAL A 102 17.08 -8.70 6.60
CA VAL A 102 15.95 -7.79 6.81
C VAL A 102 16.36 -6.77 7.87
N LYS A 103 16.28 -5.48 7.54
CA LYS A 103 16.58 -4.41 8.48
C LYS A 103 15.36 -4.10 9.35
N GLU A 104 14.22 -3.92 8.71
CA GLU A 104 12.94 -3.66 9.37
C GLU A 104 11.77 -4.11 8.51
N PHE A 105 10.62 -4.31 9.15
CA PHE A 105 9.35 -4.53 8.48
C PHE A 105 8.21 -4.03 9.37
N ILE A 106 7.10 -3.65 8.73
CA ILE A 106 5.87 -3.17 9.38
C ILE A 106 4.69 -3.83 8.67
N ASP A 107 3.85 -4.53 9.42
CA ASP A 107 2.60 -5.08 8.93
C ASP A 107 1.47 -4.05 8.95
N PHE A 108 0.68 -4.02 7.88
CA PHE A 108 -0.52 -3.18 7.79
C PHE A 108 -1.74 -4.07 7.60
N TRP A 109 -2.81 -3.75 8.32
CA TRP A 109 -4.09 -4.45 8.20
C TRP A 109 -5.09 -3.71 7.30
N VAL A 110 -4.98 -2.38 7.18
CA VAL A 110 -5.95 -1.54 6.45
C VAL A 110 -5.99 -1.91 4.96
N THR A 111 -4.83 -2.22 4.41
CA THR A 111 -4.64 -2.95 3.17
C THR A 111 -3.82 -4.16 3.58
N ASN A 112 -4.19 -5.37 3.15
CA ASN A 112 -3.45 -6.57 3.56
C ASN A 112 -2.08 -6.59 2.85
N LEU A 113 -1.10 -5.92 3.46
CA LEU A 113 0.25 -5.69 2.94
C LEU A 113 1.27 -5.59 4.07
N ILE A 114 2.53 -5.81 3.72
CA ILE A 114 3.68 -5.60 4.62
C ILE A 114 4.68 -4.68 3.93
N TYR A 115 5.17 -3.67 4.65
CA TYR A 115 6.37 -2.94 4.30
C TYR A 115 7.60 -3.69 4.83
N ALA A 116 8.69 -3.75 4.07
CA ALA A 116 9.96 -4.27 4.56
C ALA A 116 11.16 -3.58 3.89
N GLU A 117 12.29 -3.51 4.59
CA GLU A 117 13.60 -3.11 4.04
C GLU A 117 14.52 -4.35 4.05
N VAL A 118 14.76 -4.93 2.85
CA VAL A 118 15.34 -6.29 2.68
C VAL A 118 16.37 -6.36 1.56
N THR A 119 17.24 -7.36 1.58
CA THR A 119 18.21 -7.64 0.48
C THR A 119 17.54 -8.28 -0.74
N ASN A 120 18.22 -8.26 -1.89
CA ASN A 120 17.66 -8.75 -3.16
C ASN A 120 17.28 -10.24 -3.15
N ASP A 121 18.01 -11.08 -2.43
CA ASP A 121 17.69 -12.51 -2.31
C ASP A 121 16.36 -12.75 -1.60
N ILE A 122 16.02 -11.93 -0.59
CA ILE A 122 14.73 -11.98 0.10
C ILE A 122 13.59 -11.57 -0.82
N ILE A 123 13.78 -10.55 -1.67
CA ILE A 123 12.77 -10.17 -2.67
C ILE A 123 12.47 -11.34 -3.61
N LEU A 124 13.51 -12.06 -4.05
CA LEU A 124 13.38 -13.24 -4.92
C LEU A 124 12.77 -14.44 -4.19
N GLU A 125 12.99 -14.60 -2.89
CA GLU A 125 12.33 -15.64 -2.11
C GLU A 125 10.84 -15.35 -1.91
N LEU A 126 10.51 -14.10 -1.56
CA LEU A 126 9.13 -13.64 -1.40
C LEU A 126 8.34 -13.77 -2.71
N SER A 127 8.94 -13.46 -3.86
CA SER A 127 8.23 -13.53 -5.15
C SER A 127 7.78 -14.95 -5.54
N ARG A 128 8.31 -15.99 -4.88
CA ARG A 128 7.93 -17.39 -5.08
C ARG A 128 6.75 -17.83 -4.20
N LYS A 129 6.31 -16.99 -3.25
CA LYS A 129 5.17 -17.28 -2.36
C LYS A 129 3.86 -17.07 -3.11
N ASN A 130 2.92 -18.00 -2.95
CA ASN A 130 1.65 -17.96 -3.68
C ASN A 130 0.65 -16.97 -3.08
N GLU A 131 0.76 -16.72 -1.79
CA GLU A 131 -0.04 -15.78 -1.02
C GLU A 131 0.26 -14.31 -1.35
N ILE A 132 1.43 -14.02 -1.95
CA ILE A 132 1.81 -12.68 -2.38
C ILE A 132 1.21 -12.42 -3.76
N GLN A 133 0.58 -11.28 -3.97
CA GLN A 133 0.10 -10.84 -5.29
C GLN A 133 1.21 -10.12 -6.04
N MET A 134 1.82 -9.15 -5.36
CA MET A 134 2.76 -8.19 -5.94
C MET A 134 3.78 -7.78 -4.88
N ILE A 135 5.02 -7.55 -5.31
CA ILE A 135 6.07 -6.90 -4.55
C ILE A 135 6.48 -5.67 -5.34
N ASP A 136 6.39 -4.52 -4.70
CA ASP A 136 6.62 -3.23 -5.34
C ASP A 136 7.61 -2.37 -4.56
N LEU A 137 8.21 -1.39 -5.22
CA LEU A 137 9.16 -0.46 -4.61
C LEU A 137 8.43 0.53 -3.70
N ASP A 138 8.86 0.63 -2.44
CA ASP A 138 8.42 1.71 -1.55
C ASP A 138 9.33 2.92 -1.74
N GLU A 139 8.97 3.75 -2.72
CA GLU A 139 9.73 4.93 -3.11
C GLU A 139 9.36 6.14 -2.24
N LYS A 140 10.37 6.95 -1.90
CA LYS A 140 10.14 8.19 -1.16
C LYS A 140 9.44 9.20 -2.05
N ILE A 141 8.28 9.67 -1.61
CA ILE A 141 7.55 10.77 -2.25
C ILE A 141 8.06 12.09 -1.68
N THR A 142 8.31 13.06 -2.55
CA THR A 142 8.60 14.46 -2.19
C THR A 142 7.42 15.34 -2.55
N TYR A 143 7.16 16.39 -1.77
CA TYR A 143 6.11 17.35 -2.08
C TYR A 143 6.55 18.31 -3.18
N ASP A 144 5.60 18.74 -4.01
CA ASP A 144 5.82 19.81 -4.98
C ASP A 144 5.97 21.13 -4.23
N LYS A 145 7.12 21.80 -4.41
CA LYS A 145 7.34 23.13 -3.85
C LYS A 145 6.57 24.17 -4.66
N PRO A 146 6.01 25.21 -4.03
CA PRO A 146 5.46 26.36 -4.76
C PRO A 146 6.49 26.91 -5.73
N LEU A 147 6.04 27.29 -6.94
CA LEU A 147 6.93 27.81 -7.99
C LEU A 147 7.45 29.23 -7.71
N PHE A 148 6.89 29.91 -6.71
CA PHE A 148 7.24 31.28 -6.34
C PHE A 148 7.34 31.41 -4.82
N ASP A 149 8.50 31.87 -4.34
CA ASP A 149 8.78 32.17 -2.92
C ASP A 149 8.23 33.54 -2.48
N GLU A 150 7.67 34.33 -3.41
CA GLU A 150 7.16 35.67 -3.10
C GLU A 150 5.76 35.60 -2.51
N TYR A 151 5.68 35.16 -1.25
CA TYR A 151 4.60 35.62 -0.38
C TYR A 151 4.78 37.13 -0.19
N THR A 152 4.16 37.93 -1.04
CA THR A 152 3.99 39.35 -0.75
C THR A 152 2.90 39.43 0.30
N PRO A 153 3.20 39.77 1.58
CA PRO A 153 2.14 39.92 2.57
C PRO A 153 1.22 41.01 2.02
N MET A 154 -0.04 40.65 1.77
CA MET A 154 -1.04 41.64 1.40
C MET A 154 -1.18 42.56 2.61
N GLY A 155 -0.57 43.75 2.51
CA GLY A 155 -0.38 44.65 3.64
C GLY A 155 -1.68 44.87 4.41
N ASN A 156 -1.59 44.79 5.74
CA ASN A 156 -2.68 45.00 6.71
C ASN A 156 -4.07 44.68 6.16
N ALA A 157 -4.32 43.38 5.89
CA ALA A 157 -5.66 42.92 5.58
C ALA A 157 -6.55 43.13 6.82
N THR A 158 -7.30 44.23 6.82
CA THR A 158 -8.43 44.48 7.73
C THR A 158 -9.64 43.60 7.39
N GLU A 159 -9.55 42.76 6.35
CA GLU A 159 -10.60 41.82 5.96
C GLU A 159 -10.52 40.51 6.74
N SER A 160 -11.66 40.07 7.28
CA SER A 160 -11.79 38.86 8.11
C SER A 160 -11.67 37.53 7.37
N SER A 161 -11.48 37.52 6.04
CA SER A 161 -11.49 36.31 5.22
C SER A 161 -10.66 36.47 3.95
N GLU A 162 -9.75 35.52 3.71
CA GLU A 162 -8.87 35.49 2.54
C GLU A 162 -9.65 35.34 1.22
N PRO A 163 -9.16 35.89 0.08
CA PRO A 163 -9.86 35.81 -1.20
C PRO A 163 -10.25 34.38 -1.61
N GLY A 164 -9.39 33.39 -1.36
CA GLY A 164 -9.69 31.98 -1.65
C GLY A 164 -10.92 31.46 -0.90
N LEU A 165 -11.09 31.87 0.36
CA LEU A 165 -12.23 31.51 1.21
C LEU A 165 -13.53 32.16 0.72
N LYS A 166 -13.47 33.41 0.23
CA LYS A 166 -14.61 34.11 -0.39
C LYS A 166 -15.04 33.46 -1.72
N VAL A 167 -14.09 33.05 -2.54
CA VAL A 167 -14.37 32.41 -3.84
C VAL A 167 -15.14 31.10 -3.67
N ILE A 168 -14.79 30.31 -2.64
CA ILE A 168 -15.52 29.08 -2.29
C ILE A 168 -16.75 29.34 -1.38
N LYS A 169 -17.06 30.61 -1.09
CA LYS A 169 -18.20 31.05 -0.27
C LYS A 169 -18.20 30.48 1.17
N ALA A 170 -17.02 30.19 1.73
CA ALA A 170 -16.89 29.71 3.11
C ALA A 170 -17.40 30.75 4.12
N ASP A 171 -17.20 32.03 3.82
CA ASP A 171 -17.68 33.18 4.59
C ASP A 171 -19.20 33.19 4.76
N LEU A 172 -19.96 32.74 3.74
CA LEU A 172 -21.42 32.66 3.81
C LEU A 172 -21.88 31.58 4.80
N LEU A 173 -21.18 30.45 4.89
CA LEU A 173 -21.47 29.39 5.86
C LEU A 173 -21.13 29.84 7.28
N TRP A 174 -20.02 30.55 7.47
CA TRP A 174 -19.63 31.11 8.77
C TRP A 174 -20.64 32.12 9.28
N ARG A 175 -21.21 32.97 8.40
CA ARG A 175 -22.31 33.88 8.76
C ARG A 175 -23.59 33.15 9.21
N LEU A 176 -23.78 31.90 8.81
CA LEU A 176 -24.85 31.03 9.28
C LEU A 176 -24.47 30.24 10.55
N GLY A 177 -23.28 30.45 11.09
CA GLY A 177 -22.75 29.74 12.26
C GLY A 177 -22.15 28.36 11.95
N ILE A 178 -22.03 27.98 10.67
CA ILE A 178 -21.48 26.69 10.25
C ILE A 178 -19.97 26.84 10.07
N THR A 179 -19.22 26.64 11.16
CA THR A 179 -17.77 26.91 11.22
C THR A 179 -16.89 25.67 11.16
N GLY A 180 -17.48 24.47 11.23
CA GLY A 180 -16.73 23.21 11.37
C GLY A 180 -16.39 22.84 12.81
N VAL A 181 -16.80 23.64 13.80
CA VAL A 181 -16.68 23.29 15.23
C VAL A 181 -17.29 21.90 15.50
N GLY A 182 -16.56 21.07 16.25
CA GLY A 182 -16.95 19.69 16.56
C GLY A 182 -16.63 18.68 15.45
N ARG A 183 -15.92 19.08 14.39
CA ARG A 183 -15.39 18.17 13.37
C ARG A 183 -13.89 17.98 13.51
N THR A 184 -13.43 16.77 13.19
CA THR A 184 -12.01 16.43 13.12
C THR A 184 -11.65 16.25 11.65
N VAL A 185 -10.55 16.88 11.23
CA VAL A 185 -9.97 16.73 9.89
C VAL A 185 -8.59 16.11 10.06
N MET A 186 -8.34 15.01 9.35
CA MET A 186 -7.02 14.38 9.34
C MET A 186 -6.15 15.08 8.30
N HIS A 187 -5.03 15.64 8.75
CA HIS A 187 -4.02 16.27 7.90
C HIS A 187 -2.75 15.40 7.93
N ILE A 188 -2.43 14.80 6.79
CA ILE A 188 -1.21 13.99 6.60
C ILE A 188 -0.26 14.84 5.76
N ASP A 189 0.68 15.52 6.44
CA ASP A 189 1.60 16.49 5.85
C ASP A 189 2.87 16.56 6.71
N THR A 190 3.71 17.57 6.51
CA THR A 190 4.96 17.79 7.27
C THR A 190 4.76 18.12 8.74
N GLY A 191 3.51 18.25 9.20
CA GLY A 191 3.14 18.63 10.55
C GLY A 191 2.55 20.04 10.63
N VAL A 192 2.23 20.47 11.85
CA VAL A 192 1.75 21.81 12.20
C VAL A 192 2.49 22.28 13.46
N ASP A 193 2.74 23.58 13.57
CA ASP A 193 3.37 24.23 14.72
C ASP A 193 2.41 24.39 15.92
#